data_AF-A0A024QHD0-F1
#
_entry.id   AF-A0A024QHD0-F1
#
_cell.length_a   1.000
_cell.length_b   1.000
_cell.length_c   1.000
_cell.angle_alpha   90.00
_cell.angle_beta   90.00
_cell.angle_gamma   90.00
#
_symmetry.space_group_name_H-M   'P 1'
#
loop_
_entity.id
_entity.type
_entity.pdbx_description
1 polymer ?
#
loop_
_entity_poly.entity_id
_entity_poly.type
_entity_poly.pdbx_seq_one_letter_code
_entity_poly.pdbx_strand_id
1 'polypeptide(L)'
;MSRKKPKILYAFHRFMEGIFSYYLDKGMAKNNAKLRMYKETYETCLDFAKKEKDIPDHALIATMQHASRHLNQRGISLSETLKKDPSNSNKEEIRIALHSIKKVKDAADEFITTYRGES
;
A
#
# COMPACT_ATOMS: atom_id res chain seq x y z
N MET A 1 -12.78 -23.51 -28.33
CA MET A 1 -11.86 -22.69 -27.50
C MET A 1 -12.32 -22.76 -26.06
N SER A 2 -11.50 -23.33 -25.15
CA SER A 2 -11.81 -23.35 -23.71
C SER A 2 -11.75 -21.92 -23.16
N ARG A 3 -12.90 -21.35 -22.77
CA ARG A 3 -12.95 -20.05 -22.08
C ARG A 3 -12.28 -20.23 -20.73
N LYS A 4 -11.01 -19.83 -20.61
CA LYS A 4 -10.35 -19.69 -19.30
C LYS A 4 -11.25 -18.80 -18.44
N LYS A 5 -11.73 -19.33 -17.31
CA LYS A 5 -12.52 -18.55 -16.36
C LYS A 5 -11.72 -17.28 -16.03
N PRO A 6 -12.31 -16.08 -16.14
CA PRO A 6 -11.62 -14.87 -15.75
C PRO A 6 -11.21 -15.04 -14.27
N LYS A 7 -9.91 -14.87 -14.00
CA LYS A 7 -9.40 -14.91 -12.62
C LYS A 7 -10.11 -13.79 -11.85
N ILE A 8 -10.52 -14.04 -10.61
CA ILE A 8 -11.21 -13.05 -9.77
C ILE A 8 -10.44 -11.73 -9.68
N LEU A 9 -9.11 -11.81 -9.64
CA LEU A 9 -8.19 -10.66 -9.68
C LEU A 9 -8.39 -9.73 -10.90
N TYR A 10 -8.87 -10.27 -12.01
CA TYR A 10 -9.17 -9.50 -13.22
C TYR A 10 -10.37 -8.57 -13.04
N ALA A 11 -11.37 -8.97 -12.24
CA ALA A 11 -12.51 -8.10 -11.93
C ALA A 11 -12.07 -6.92 -11.04
N PHE A 12 -11.25 -7.18 -10.03
CA PHE A 12 -10.69 -6.14 -9.16
C PHE A 12 -9.81 -5.15 -9.94
N HIS A 13 -8.97 -5.66 -10.85
CA HIS A 13 -8.16 -4.81 -11.71
C HIS A 13 -9.02 -3.84 -12.55
N ARG A 14 -10.08 -4.34 -13.20
CA ARG A 14 -11.01 -3.50 -13.96
C ARG A 14 -11.72 -2.46 -13.11
N PHE A 15 -12.05 -2.80 -11.86
CA PHE A 15 -12.62 -1.84 -10.92
C PHE A 15 -11.66 -0.68 -10.66
N MET A 16 -10.40 -0.97 -10.36
CA MET A 16 -9.38 0.07 -10.17
C MET A 16 -9.17 0.91 -11.44
N GLU A 17 -9.09 0.26 -12.61
CA GLU A 17 -8.99 0.97 -13.89
C GLU A 17 -10.19 1.88 -14.14
N GLY A 18 -11.40 1.47 -13.75
CA GLY A 18 -12.61 2.29 -13.83
C GLY A 18 -12.50 3.60 -13.03
N ILE A 19 -12.01 3.53 -11.79
CA ILE A 19 -11.78 4.72 -10.95
C ILE A 19 -10.72 5.63 -11.61
N PHE A 20 -9.65 5.04 -12.12
CA PHE A 20 -8.59 5.79 -12.79
C PHE A 20 -9.09 6.53 -14.04
N SER A 21 -9.81 5.83 -14.92
CA SER A 21 -10.39 6.41 -16.14
C SER A 21 -11.39 7.51 -15.80
N TYR A 22 -12.25 7.32 -14.79
CA TYR A 22 -13.17 8.35 -14.32
C TYR A 22 -12.47 9.66 -13.99
N TYR A 23 -11.32 9.61 -13.31
CA TYR A 23 -10.56 10.82 -12.98
C TYR A 23 -9.81 11.42 -14.17
N LEU A 24 -9.28 10.59 -15.06
CA LEU A 24 -8.68 11.07 -16.30
C LEU A 24 -9.69 11.80 -17.20
N ASP A 25 -10.89 11.24 -17.35
CA ASP A 25 -11.96 11.83 -18.17
C ASP A 25 -12.44 13.18 -17.62
N LYS A 26 -12.25 13.41 -16.32
CA LYS A 26 -12.46 14.70 -15.65
C LYS A 26 -11.29 15.69 -15.78
N GLY A 27 -10.27 15.37 -16.57
CA GLY A 27 -9.12 16.22 -16.82
C GLY A 27 -8.06 16.20 -15.72
N MET A 28 -8.09 15.22 -14.81
CA MET A 28 -7.07 15.13 -13.75
C MET A 28 -5.72 14.66 -14.32
N ALA A 29 -4.63 15.27 -13.85
CA ALA A 29 -3.28 14.81 -14.19
C ALA A 29 -3.07 13.33 -13.81
N LYS A 30 -2.39 12.57 -14.67
CA LYS A 30 -2.21 11.11 -14.56
C LYS A 30 -1.74 10.63 -13.19
N ASN A 31 -0.76 11.32 -12.58
CA ASN A 31 -0.24 10.93 -11.27
C ASN A 31 -1.28 11.14 -10.15
N ASN A 32 -2.05 12.22 -10.23
CA ASN A 32 -3.10 12.51 -9.27
C ASN A 32 -4.27 11.53 -9.44
N ALA A 33 -4.63 11.18 -10.68
CA ALA A 33 -5.66 10.19 -10.96
C ALA A 33 -5.28 8.81 -10.43
N LYS A 34 -4.01 8.39 -10.57
CA LYS A 34 -3.49 7.15 -9.96
C LYS A 34 -3.57 7.19 -8.43
N LEU A 35 -3.18 8.31 -7.83
CA LEU A 35 -3.25 8.47 -6.37
C LEU A 35 -4.69 8.35 -5.88
N ARG A 36 -5.64 9.00 -6.56
CA ARG A 36 -7.07 8.91 -6.26
C ARG A 36 -7.60 7.49 -6.42
N MET A 37 -7.25 6.80 -7.50
CA MET A 37 -7.58 5.40 -7.72
C MET A 37 -7.18 4.52 -6.52
N TYR A 38 -5.91 4.58 -6.10
CA TYR A 38 -5.46 3.79 -4.94
C TYR A 38 -6.22 4.19 -3.68
N LYS A 39 -6.34 5.49 -3.41
CA LYS A 39 -7.03 5.99 -2.22
C LYS A 39 -8.47 5.48 -2.12
N GLU A 40 -9.27 5.65 -3.15
CA GLU A 40 -10.68 5.23 -3.15
C GLU A 40 -10.82 3.71 -3.09
N THR A 41 -9.92 2.97 -3.73
CA THR A 41 -9.89 1.51 -3.62
C THR A 41 -9.64 1.09 -2.18
N TYR A 42 -8.66 1.69 -1.50
CA TYR A 42 -8.37 1.39 -0.09
C TYR A 42 -9.51 1.79 0.84
N GLU A 43 -10.09 2.98 0.66
CA GLU A 43 -11.25 3.44 1.44
C GLU A 43 -12.44 2.47 1.28
N THR A 44 -12.72 2.03 0.05
CA THR A 44 -13.77 1.05 -0.23
C THR A 44 -13.50 -0.29 0.48
N CYS A 45 -12.27 -0.79 0.42
CA CYS A 45 -11.89 -2.03 1.11
C CYS A 45 -12.03 -1.91 2.64
N LEU A 46 -11.63 -0.78 3.22
CA LEU A 46 -11.77 -0.53 4.66
C LEU A 46 -13.23 -0.41 5.09
N ASP A 47 -14.07 0.25 4.29
CA ASP A 47 -15.49 0.37 4.57
C ASP A 47 -16.23 -0.97 4.44
N PHE A 48 -15.77 -1.86 3.55
CA PHE A 48 -16.23 -3.24 3.51
C PHE A 48 -15.84 -3.97 4.80
N ALA A 49 -14.56 -3.91 5.20
CA ALA A 49 -14.07 -4.59 6.40
C ALA A 49 -14.78 -4.15 7.69
N LYS A 50 -15.16 -2.87 7.82
CA LYS A 50 -15.92 -2.36 8.98
C LYS A 50 -17.34 -2.92 9.11
N LYS A 51 -17.95 -3.33 7.99
CA LYS A 51 -19.34 -3.83 7.95
C LYS A 51 -19.42 -5.34 8.16
N GLU A 52 -18.30 -6.03 8.00
CA GLU A 52 -18.21 -7.47 8.22
C GLU A 52 -18.03 -7.78 9.70
N LYS A 53 -18.85 -8.71 10.21
CA LYS A 53 -18.70 -9.24 11.56
C LYS A 53 -17.48 -10.17 11.57
N ASP A 54 -16.70 -10.17 12.66
CA ASP A 54 -15.56 -11.08 12.90
C ASP A 54 -14.27 -10.87 12.05
N ILE A 55 -14.30 -9.99 11.05
CA ILE A 55 -13.17 -9.65 10.17
C ILE A 55 -12.37 -8.38 10.58
N PRO A 56 -12.86 -7.39 11.35
CA PRO A 56 -12.15 -6.11 11.54
C PRO A 56 -10.70 -6.26 12.03
N ASP A 57 -10.48 -7.14 13.01
CA ASP A 57 -9.14 -7.40 13.57
C ASP A 57 -8.21 -8.07 12.56
N HIS A 58 -8.71 -9.06 11.83
CA HIS A 58 -7.96 -9.73 10.77
C HIS A 58 -7.61 -8.77 9.63
N ALA A 59 -8.53 -7.88 9.25
CA ALA A 59 -8.31 -6.86 8.24
C ALA A 59 -7.25 -5.83 8.70
N LEU A 60 -7.26 -5.44 9.98
CA LEU A 60 -6.27 -4.55 10.57
C LEU A 60 -4.87 -5.17 10.55
N ILE A 61 -4.74 -6.43 11.01
CA ILE A 61 -3.47 -7.18 10.97
C ILE A 61 -2.97 -7.32 9.53
N ALA A 62 -3.83 -7.75 8.60
CA ALA A 62 -3.46 -7.92 7.20
C ALA A 62 -2.98 -6.59 6.56
N THR A 63 -3.65 -5.49 6.90
CA THR A 63 -3.26 -4.14 6.46
C THR A 63 -1.87 -3.78 6.96
N MET A 64 -1.58 -4.01 8.25
CA MET A 64 -0.26 -3.73 8.83
C MET A 64 0.83 -4.62 8.23
N GLN A 65 0.55 -5.90 7.98
CA GLN A 65 1.49 -6.80 7.29
C GLN A 65 1.79 -6.33 5.86
N HIS A 66 0.81 -5.80 5.14
CA HIS A 66 1.03 -5.19 3.83
C HIS A 66 1.86 -3.90 3.94
N ALA A 67 1.54 -3.02 4.87
CA ALA A 67 2.28 -1.78 5.12
C ALA A 67 3.74 -2.06 5.47
N SER A 68 4.01 -2.97 6.42
CA SER A 68 5.37 -3.36 6.83
C SER A 68 6.20 -3.88 5.65
N ARG A 69 5.62 -4.75 4.80
CA ARG A 69 6.29 -5.24 3.58
C ARG A 69 6.65 -4.11 2.62
N HIS A 70 5.75 -3.16 2.37
CA HIS A 70 6.02 -2.03 1.48
C HIS A 70 7.05 -1.06 2.05
N LEU A 71 7.00 -0.79 3.36
CA LEU A 71 8.01 0.00 4.06
C LEU A 71 9.39 -0.64 3.93
N ASN A 72 9.49 -1.95 4.13
CA ASN A 72 10.73 -2.68 3.97
C ASN A 72 11.27 -2.62 2.54
N GLN A 73 10.42 -2.86 1.53
CA GLN A 73 10.79 -2.74 0.11
C GLN A 73 11.31 -1.34 -0.23
N ARG A 74 10.63 -0.29 0.26
CA ARG A 74 11.06 1.09 0.04
C ARG A 74 12.38 1.38 0.74
N GLY A 75 12.56 0.89 1.96
CA GLY A 75 13.81 1.01 2.72
C GLY A 75 14.99 0.34 2.01
N ILE A 76 14.79 -0.84 1.44
CA ILE A 76 15.80 -1.54 0.62
C ILE A 76 16.16 -0.68 -0.61
N SER A 77 15.16 -0.22 -1.36
CA SER A 77 15.38 0.60 -2.55
C SER A 77 16.19 1.87 -2.25
N LEU A 78 15.86 2.58 -1.16
CA LEU A 78 16.60 3.79 -0.75
C LEU A 78 18.02 3.46 -0.27
N SER A 79 18.20 2.35 0.44
CA SER A 79 19.52 1.90 0.88
C SER A 79 20.41 1.54 -0.30
N GLU A 80 19.86 0.91 -1.34
CA GLU A 80 20.59 0.65 -2.58
C GLU A 80 20.98 1.93 -3.31
N THR A 81 20.13 2.95 -3.34
CA THR A 81 20.46 4.26 -3.92
C THR A 81 21.69 4.86 -3.24
N LEU A 82 21.76 4.83 -1.90
CA LEU A 82 22.92 5.33 -1.16
C LEU A 82 24.19 4.50 -1.37
N LYS A 83 24.05 3.18 -1.56
CA LYS A 83 25.19 2.29 -1.84
C LYS A 83 25.75 2.50 -3.24
N LYS A 84 24.88 2.71 -4.24
CA LYS A 84 25.26 2.89 -5.64
C LYS A 84 25.84 4.28 -5.92
N ASP A 85 25.36 5.30 -5.22
CA ASP A 85 25.85 6.67 -5.34
C ASP A 85 26.11 7.29 -3.96
N PRO A 86 27.29 7.06 -3.37
CA PRO A 86 27.65 7.57 -2.04
C PRO A 86 27.77 9.09 -1.97
N SER A 87 27.90 9.75 -3.14
CA SER A 87 28.06 11.18 -3.39
C SER A 87 26.75 11.90 -3.68
N ASN A 88 25.61 11.21 -3.62
CA ASN A 88 24.31 11.77 -3.92
C ASN A 88 24.04 13.05 -3.11
N SER A 89 23.67 14.14 -3.79
CA SER A 89 23.39 15.44 -3.16
C SER A 89 22.28 15.35 -2.10
N ASN A 90 21.36 14.40 -2.24
CA ASN A 90 20.21 14.22 -1.37
C ASN A 90 20.45 13.11 -0.33
N LYS A 91 21.70 12.70 -0.11
CA LYS A 91 22.07 11.63 0.82
C LYS A 91 21.47 11.79 2.21
N GLU A 92 21.48 13.01 2.73
CA GLU A 92 20.96 13.29 4.06
C GLU A 92 19.44 13.18 4.12
N GLU A 93 18.72 13.67 3.10
CA GLU A 93 17.28 13.48 2.97
C GLU A 93 16.90 12.00 2.87
N ILE A 94 17.67 11.21 2.11
CA ILE A 94 17.46 9.77 2.00
C ILE A 94 17.68 9.07 3.35
N ARG A 95 18.68 9.49 4.14
CA ARG A 95 18.91 8.97 5.50
C ARG A 95 17.75 9.29 6.44
N ILE A 96 17.24 10.53 6.41
CA ILE A 96 16.07 10.94 7.20
C ILE A 96 14.86 10.09 6.81
N ALA A 97 14.64 9.87 5.52
CA ALA A 97 13.57 9.00 5.03
C ALA A 97 13.76 7.54 5.49
N LEU A 98 14.97 7.00 5.45
CA LEU A 98 15.29 5.65 5.94
C LEU A 98 15.01 5.49 7.43
N HIS A 99 15.41 6.46 8.25
CA HIS A 99 15.11 6.45 9.69
C HIS A 99 13.60 6.50 9.96
N SER A 100 12.87 7.34 9.21
CA SER A 100 11.42 7.44 9.33
C SER A 100 10.72 6.14 8.93
N ILE A 101 11.11 5.55 7.80
CA ILE A 101 10.58 4.26 7.32
C ILE A 101 10.85 3.16 8.34
N LYS A 102 12.08 3.09 8.89
CA LYS A 102 12.44 2.11 9.92
C LYS A 102 11.56 2.25 11.15
N LYS A 103 11.40 3.46 11.67
CA LYS A 103 10.57 3.72 12.86
C LYS A 103 9.13 3.24 12.67
N VAL A 104 8.52 3.55 11.52
CA VAL A 104 7.13 3.14 11.24
C VAL A 104 7.03 1.64 11.02
N LYS A 105 8.00 1.03 10.33
CA LYS A 105 8.04 -0.43 10.14
C LYS A 105 8.16 -1.15 11.48
N ASP A 106 9.08 -0.73 12.33
CA ASP A 106 9.32 -1.37 13.63
C ASP A 106 8.06 -1.27 14.51
N ALA A 107 7.36 -0.13 14.50
CA ALA A 107 6.06 0.02 15.18
C ALA A 107 4.95 -0.86 14.58
N ALA A 108 4.91 -1.01 13.25
CA ALA A 108 3.96 -1.91 12.59
C ALA A 108 4.23 -3.38 12.93
N ASP A 109 5.50 -3.79 12.97
CA ASP A 109 5.91 -5.15 13.35
C ASP A 109 5.57 -5.44 14.82
N GLU A 110 5.83 -4.48 15.71
CA GLU A 110 5.42 -4.57 17.12
C GLU A 110 3.91 -4.75 17.23
N PHE A 111 3.12 -3.92 16.55
CA PHE A 111 1.67 -4.05 16.53
C PHE A 111 1.21 -5.44 16.03
N ILE A 112 1.76 -5.93 14.91
CA ILE A 112 1.42 -7.25 14.35
C ILE A 112 1.68 -8.37 15.36
N THR A 113 2.78 -8.28 16.12
CA THR A 113 3.17 -9.33 17.09
C THR A 113 2.42 -9.25 18.41
N THR A 114 1.96 -8.08 18.82
CA THR A 114 1.37 -7.83 20.15
C THR A 114 -0.15 -7.71 20.12
N TYR A 115 -0.76 -7.29 19.01
CA TYR A 115 -2.21 -7.17 18.88
C TYR A 115 -2.88 -8.54 18.98
N ARG A 116 -3.98 -8.61 19.75
CA ARG A 116 -4.76 -9.83 19.97
C ARG A 116 -6.23 -9.69 19.61
N GLY A 117 -6.66 -8.52 19.16
CA GLY A 117 -8.07 -8.23 18.92
C GLY A 117 -8.87 -8.03 20.20
N GLU A 118 -10.17 -7.81 20.05
CA GLU A 118 -11.12 -7.94 21.15
C GLU A 118 -11.44 -9.43 21.31
N SER A 119 -11.01 -10.01 22.43
CA SER A 119 -11.26 -11.39 22.84
C SER A 119 -12.73 -11.69 23.10
#